data_AF-A0AAV0WJI4-F1
#
_entry.id   AF-A0AAV0WJI4-F1
#
_cell.length_a   1.000
_cell.length_b   1.000
_cell.length_c   1.000
_cell.angle_alpha   90.00
_cell.angle_beta   90.00
_cell.angle_gamma   90.00
#
_symmetry.space_group_name_H-M   'P 1'
#
loop_
_entity.id
_entity.type
_entity.pdbx_description
1 polymer ?
#
loop_
_entity_poly.entity_id
_entity_poly.type
_entity_poly.pdbx_seq_one_letter_code
_entity_poly.pdbx_strand_id
1 'polypeptide(L)'
;MGGHLPWPLWKTLNRLKAGVARTKANMVKWKFNGEDDSCDCGERQTDEHLLSCTMSTAQCTREDLILTNTNAIEVAAYWSQHNI
;
A
#
# COMPACT_ATOMS: atom_id res chain seq x y z
N MET A 1 13.06 -11.23 -4.83
CA MET A 1 13.18 -10.77 -3.43
C MET A 1 13.75 -9.36 -3.43
N GLY A 2 13.09 -8.40 -2.79
CA GLY A 2 13.52 -6.99 -2.72
C GLY A 2 14.45 -6.66 -1.56
N GLY A 3 15.27 -7.61 -1.08
CA GLY A 3 16.07 -7.45 0.14
C GLY A 3 17.18 -6.38 0.08
N HIS A 4 17.46 -5.84 -1.10
CA HIS A 4 18.38 -4.72 -1.31
C HIS A 4 17.71 -3.35 -1.15
N LEU A 5 16.38 -3.30 -1.04
CA LEU A 5 15.63 -2.04 -0.92
C LEU A 5 15.83 -1.42 0.47
N PRO A 6 15.80 -0.08 0.59
CA PRO A 6 15.80 0.60 1.87
C PRO A 6 14.71 0.04 2.79
N TRP A 7 15.00 -0.05 4.10
CA TRP A 7 14.10 -0.67 5.06
C TRP A 7 12.64 -0.17 4.97
N PRO A 8 12.35 1.15 4.85
CA PRO A 8 10.96 1.62 4.79
C PRO A 8 10.20 1.06 3.59
N LEU A 9 10.85 1.08 2.42
CA LEU A 9 10.32 0.56 1.18
C LEU A 9 10.15 -0.96 1.24
N TRP A 10 11.15 -1.67 1.76
CA TRP A 10 11.06 -3.13 1.94
C TRP A 10 9.90 -3.50 2.86
N LYS A 11 9.71 -2.79 3.97
CA LYS A 11 8.61 -3.03 4.92
C LYS A 11 7.25 -2.82 4.25
N THR A 12 7.07 -1.69 3.56
CA THR A 12 5.83 -1.36 2.85
C THR A 12 5.52 -2.38 1.76
N LEU A 13 6.51 -2.76 0.96
CA LEU A 13 6.36 -3.80 -0.06
C LEU A 13 5.87 -5.13 0.55
N ASN A 14 6.42 -5.55 1.69
CA ASN A 14 5.99 -6.79 2.34
C ASN A 14 4.60 -6.69 2.98
N ARG A 15 4.21 -5.50 3.48
CA ARG A 15 2.84 -5.26 3.94
C ARG A 15 1.82 -5.40 2.80
N LEU A 16 2.13 -4.81 1.65
CA LEU A 16 1.32 -4.92 0.43
C LEU A 16 1.20 -6.38 -0.02
N LYS A 17 2.31 -7.13 -0.03
CA LYS A 17 2.32 -8.56 -0.36
C LYS A 17 1.43 -9.40 0.55
N ALA A 18 1.51 -9.15 1.85
CA ALA A 18 0.76 -9.92 2.84
C ALA A 18 -0.70 -9.46 2.97
N GLY A 19 -1.10 -8.33 2.37
CA GLY A 19 -2.44 -7.77 2.53
C GLY A 19 -2.72 -7.35 3.98
N VAL A 20 -1.69 -6.82 4.66
CA VAL A 20 -1.75 -6.39 6.06
C VAL A 20 -1.30 -4.94 6.22
N ALA A 21 -1.54 -4.12 5.19
CA ALA A 21 -1.22 -2.72 5.26
C ALA A 21 -2.13 -2.01 6.28
N ARG A 22 -1.63 -0.91 6.83
CA ARG A 22 -2.34 -0.05 7.79
C ARG A 22 -3.30 0.88 7.05
N THR A 23 -4.17 0.28 6.24
CA THR A 23 -5.20 0.98 5.46
C THR A 23 -6.19 1.66 6.39
N LYS A 24 -6.71 2.84 6.01
CA LYS A 24 -7.71 3.54 6.81
C LYS A 24 -8.96 2.67 7.05
N ALA A 25 -9.39 1.87 6.07
CA ALA A 25 -10.48 0.92 6.27
C ALA A 25 -10.19 -0.10 7.39
N ASN A 26 -8.96 -0.63 7.47
CA ASN A 26 -8.56 -1.51 8.57
C ASN A 26 -8.49 -0.72 9.90
N MET A 27 -8.01 0.51 9.90
CA MET A 27 -7.95 1.35 11.10
C MET A 27 -9.35 1.70 11.64
N VAL A 28 -10.33 1.95 10.78
CA VAL A 28 -11.74 2.15 11.14
C VAL A 28 -12.34 0.86 11.70
N LYS A 29 -12.09 -0.29 11.04
CA LYS A 29 -12.53 -1.61 11.53
C LYS A 29 -12.08 -1.88 12.97
N TRP A 30 -10.86 -1.45 13.33
CA TRP A 30 -10.30 -1.58 14.69
C TRP A 30 -10.54 -0.37 15.59
N LYS A 31 -11.35 0.61 15.16
CA LYS A 31 -11.67 1.84 15.91
C LYS A 31 -10.45 2.64 16.37
N PHE A 32 -9.36 2.59 15.61
CA PHE A 32 -8.09 3.22 16.01
C PHE A 32 -7.99 4.69 15.57
N ASN A 33 -8.61 5.07 14.43
CA ASN A 33 -8.47 6.40 13.82
C ASN A 33 -9.81 7.09 13.49
N GLY A 34 -10.87 6.82 14.26
CA GLY A 34 -12.21 7.35 13.97
C GLY A 34 -12.90 6.57 12.86
N GLU A 35 -13.75 7.26 12.08
CA GLU A 35 -14.63 6.66 11.07
C GLU A 35 -14.23 6.98 9.61
N ASP A 36 -13.18 7.78 9.40
CA ASP A 36 -12.70 8.10 8.04
C ASP A 36 -11.89 6.94 7.45
N ASP A 37 -12.46 6.26 6.46
CA ASP A 37 -11.78 5.24 5.65
C ASP A 37 -11.45 5.68 4.22
N SER A 38 -11.55 6.98 3.92
CA SER A 38 -11.37 7.52 2.58
C SER A 38 -9.90 7.79 2.27
N CYS A 39 -9.42 7.35 1.11
CA CYS A 39 -8.17 7.80 0.52
C CYS A 39 -8.31 9.24 0.00
N ASP A 40 -7.21 9.96 -0.13
CA ASP A 40 -7.20 11.33 -0.68
C ASP A 40 -7.64 11.37 -2.16
N CYS A 41 -7.65 10.22 -2.85
CA CYS A 41 -8.23 10.11 -4.19
C CYS A 41 -9.77 10.04 -4.19
N GLY A 42 -10.43 10.01 -3.03
CA GLY A 42 -11.88 9.94 -2.86
C GLY A 42 -12.46 8.53 -2.74
N GLU A 43 -11.67 7.49 -2.99
CA GLU A 43 -12.10 6.09 -2.85
C GLU A 43 -11.82 5.54 -1.46
N ARG A 44 -12.48 4.44 -1.10
CA ARG A 44 -12.21 3.75 0.17
C ARG A 44 -10.79 3.17 0.18
N GLN A 45 -9.97 3.52 1.17
CA GLN A 45 -8.61 3.01 1.29
C GLN A 45 -8.63 1.58 1.86
N THR A 46 -8.73 0.57 0.99
CA THR A 46 -8.57 -0.87 1.28
C THR A 46 -7.24 -1.40 0.74
N ASP A 47 -6.87 -2.65 1.08
CA ASP A 47 -5.61 -3.25 0.57
C ASP A 47 -5.62 -3.38 -0.96
N GLU A 48 -6.76 -3.72 -1.56
CA GLU A 48 -6.94 -3.73 -3.02
C GLU A 48 -6.77 -2.33 -3.61
N HIS A 49 -7.35 -1.32 -2.96
CA HIS A 49 -7.26 0.05 -3.44
C HIS A 49 -5.82 0.57 -3.48
N LEU A 50 -4.96 0.19 -2.52
CA LEU A 50 -3.57 0.59 -2.52
C LEU A 50 -2.82 0.21 -3.80
N LEU A 51 -3.25 -0.87 -4.48
CA LEU A 51 -2.62 -1.37 -5.69
C LEU A 51 -3.05 -0.61 -6.95
N SER A 52 -4.22 0.03 -6.92
CA SER A 52 -4.83 0.72 -8.08
C SER A 52 -5.16 2.19 -7.82
N CYS A 53 -4.65 2.78 -6.73
CA CYS A 53 -4.93 4.16 -6.37
C CYS A 53 -4.42 5.12 -7.45
N THR A 54 -5.27 6.05 -7.90
CA THR A 54 -4.95 7.03 -8.95
C THR A 54 -3.96 8.10 -8.50
N MET A 55 -3.76 8.26 -7.19
CA MET A 55 -2.75 9.16 -6.63
C MET A 55 -1.36 8.53 -6.55
N SER A 56 -1.25 7.20 -6.65
CA SER A 56 0.03 6.50 -6.74
C SER A 56 0.67 6.77 -8.10
N THR A 57 2.00 6.84 -8.15
CA THR A 57 2.77 7.06 -9.39
C THR A 57 2.65 5.89 -10.37
N ALA A 58 2.24 4.72 -9.88
CA ALA A 58 2.01 3.52 -10.67
C ALA A 58 0.82 2.72 -10.12
N GLN A 59 0.33 1.80 -10.94
CA GLN A 59 -0.59 0.75 -10.54
C GLN A 59 0.15 -0.58 -10.58
N CYS A 60 -0.16 -1.47 -9.65
CA CYS A 60 0.41 -2.81 -9.60
C CYS A 60 -0.66 -3.88 -9.40
N THR A 61 -0.37 -5.10 -9.83
CA THR A 61 -1.18 -6.29 -9.51
C THR A 61 -0.57 -7.08 -8.36
N ARG A 62 -1.23 -8.15 -7.91
CA ARG A 62 -0.63 -9.08 -6.94
C ARG A 62 0.56 -9.84 -7.56
N GLU A 63 0.49 -10.13 -8.85
CA GLU A 63 1.59 -10.75 -9.60
C GLU A 63 2.82 -9.84 -9.63
N ASP A 64 2.62 -8.53 -9.86
CA ASP A 64 3.68 -7.53 -9.81
C ASP A 64 4.37 -7.50 -8.44
N LEU A 65 3.58 -7.56 -7.35
CA LEU A 65 4.11 -7.65 -5.99
C LEU A 65 4.98 -8.89 -5.82
N ILE A 66 4.49 -10.08 -6.23
CA ILE A 66 5.23 -11.34 -6.13
C ILE A 66 6.58 -11.23 -6.86
N LEU A 67 6.55 -10.75 -8.11
CA LEU A 67 7.74 -10.54 -8.94
C LEU A 67 8.64 -9.44 -8.40
N THR A 68 8.11 -8.53 -7.58
CA THR A 68 8.82 -7.35 -7.09
C THR A 68 9.37 -6.53 -8.26
N ASN A 69 8.54 -6.32 -9.28
CA ASN A 69 8.91 -5.53 -10.45
C ASN A 69 8.84 -4.03 -10.17
N THR A 70 9.14 -3.22 -11.19
CA THR A 70 9.17 -1.76 -11.08
C THR A 70 7.86 -1.17 -10.56
N ASN A 71 6.71 -1.63 -11.06
CA ASN A 71 5.39 -1.18 -10.61
C ASN A 71 5.19 -1.40 -9.10
N ALA A 72 5.54 -2.60 -8.62
CA ALA A 72 5.44 -2.93 -7.20
C ALA A 72 6.36 -2.07 -6.33
N ILE A 73 7.56 -1.75 -6.82
CA ILE A 73 8.52 -0.89 -6.14
C ILE A 73 8.01 0.56 -6.08
N GLU A 74 7.47 1.07 -7.18
CA GLU A 74 6.93 2.44 -7.27
C GLU A 74 5.71 2.64 -6.38
N VAL A 75 4.76 1.69 -6.40
CA VAL A 75 3.60 1.70 -5.50
C VAL A 75 4.05 1.62 -4.04
N ALA A 76 4.98 0.73 -3.72
CA ALA A 76 5.51 0.62 -2.36
C ALA A 76 6.27 1.89 -1.93
N ALA A 77 6.95 2.58 -2.85
CA ALA A 77 7.67 3.82 -2.57
C ALA A 77 6.71 4.98 -2.29
N TYR A 78 5.64 5.11 -3.06
CA TYR A 78 4.56 6.07 -2.80
C TYR A 78 3.97 5.84 -1.40
N TRP A 79 3.58 4.61 -1.10
CA TRP A 79 2.93 4.31 0.17
C TRP A 79 3.88 4.29 1.38
N SER A 80 5.18 4.10 1.17
CA SER A 80 6.19 4.22 2.23
C SER A 80 6.24 5.64 2.81
N GLN A 81 5.85 6.66 2.03
CA GLN A 81 5.78 8.05 2.48
C GLN A 81 4.49 8.34 3.27
N HIS A 82 3.46 7.51 3.08
CA HIS A 82 2.13 7.65 3.69
C HIS A 82 1.92 6.73 4.92
N ASN A 83 2.97 6.00 5.31
CA ASN A 83 3.03 5.16 6.51
C ASN A 83 1.89 4.11 6.63
N ILE A 84 1.57 3.45 5.51
CA ILE A 84 0.75 2.24 5.50
C ILE A 84 1.51 1.04 6.09
#